data_AF-H2Y6Z5-F1
#
_entry.id   AF-H2Y6Z5-F1
#
_cell.length_a   1.000
_cell.length_b   1.000
_cell.length_c   1.000
_cell.angle_alpha   90.00
_cell.angle_beta   90.00
_cell.angle_gamma   90.00
#
_symmetry.space_group_name_H-M   'P 1'
#
loop_
_entity.id
_entity.type
_entity.pdbx_description
1 polymer ?
#
loop_
_entity_poly.entity_id
_entity_poly.type
_entity_poly.pdbx_seq_one_letter_code
_entity_poly.pdbx_strand_id
1 'polypeptide(L)'
;ILKIHNAKNFTNALNRKRPIEAMRDDRRKSVTSTKLPKCLTTLDLTSLGVGSCGGTGMYVVSGMVAHEIAGPGVVFSFIIAGLVSLLSGMCYAEFGVRVPKTSGSAYTYSYVTIGEFTAFFIGWNLVLEYLIGTASGASAISSMIDSLSNQTIGHWMVLHIGKLPSIAGHDNPNSYPDFIALFIVLVMTAVIAAGVRNSVIFNNALNVVNILVWLFIIIAGICFADVENWRKYGGFFPHGWSGVLRGAATCFYAYIGFDIIATTGDECKEPHKSIPRAIIYSLAVCMTCYVTVSAILTLVLPYTLIHEESPLLDMFNHVGFWQAKYIISVGAFASLVVSLLGSLFPMPRVLYTMASDGLVFRFLGNVMKYTETPVIATVISGSIAAILALAVSLRDLIEMMSIGTLLAYTLVCLSVLLLRYQPVVLVDSRTNGCAVLPSVDEEHTSKIALLFCIIRIPPKSERPTDETGKRAIRRICFLAFYLICFNVFLVFGAKHLIYKAWWAMLLLSFFIIILLVLILLVCQQPQNPTRLAYMAPCLPFLPICAIWFNTYLMLKLSAITWIRFIVWCFVGLFIYFGYGVWNSDLERNDEKFKETTYEEGMNVDYEAK
;
A
#
# COMPACT_ATOMS: atom_id res chain seq x y z
N ILE A 1 -3.79 -3.90 32.98
CA ILE A 1 -3.14 -5.24 32.92
C ILE A 1 -4.00 -6.35 33.60
N LEU A 2 -4.85 -6.05 34.60
CA LEU A 2 -5.61 -7.06 35.36
C LEU A 2 -7.11 -7.27 34.97
N LYS A 3 -7.54 -6.94 33.73
CA LYS A 3 -8.92 -7.18 33.25
C LYS A 3 -9.08 -8.44 32.35
N ILE A 4 -8.05 -9.29 32.20
CA ILE A 4 -8.15 -10.53 31.40
C ILE A 4 -8.48 -11.70 32.34
N HIS A 5 -9.76 -11.87 32.70
CA HIS A 5 -10.18 -12.99 33.55
C HIS A 5 -10.49 -14.27 32.74
N ASN A 6 -10.45 -14.22 31.39
CA ASN A 6 -10.70 -15.39 30.53
C ASN A 6 -10.00 -15.26 29.16
N ALA A 7 -9.22 -16.27 28.77
CA ALA A 7 -8.59 -16.34 27.44
C ALA A 7 -9.62 -16.26 26.30
N LYS A 8 -10.85 -16.77 26.52
CA LYS A 8 -11.96 -16.69 25.57
C LYS A 8 -12.45 -15.25 25.33
N ASN A 9 -12.45 -14.40 26.37
CA ASN A 9 -12.83 -13.00 26.25
C ASN A 9 -11.76 -12.21 25.49
N PHE A 10 -10.48 -12.54 25.70
CA PHE A 10 -9.36 -11.93 24.97
C PHE A 10 -9.38 -12.28 23.47
N THR A 11 -9.59 -13.55 23.13
CA THR A 11 -9.72 -13.98 21.73
C THR A 11 -10.95 -13.38 21.05
N ASN A 12 -12.06 -13.22 21.78
CA ASN A 12 -13.24 -12.53 21.27
C ASN A 12 -12.97 -11.04 21.05
N ALA A 13 -12.23 -10.37 21.94
CA ALA A 13 -11.84 -8.97 21.78
C ALA A 13 -10.99 -8.72 20.52
N LEU A 14 -10.05 -9.62 20.23
CA LEU A 14 -9.19 -9.51 19.05
C LEU A 14 -9.94 -9.71 17.72
N ASN A 15 -10.98 -10.55 17.74
CA ASN A 15 -11.73 -10.95 16.54
C ASN A 15 -13.05 -10.20 16.37
N ARG A 16 -13.29 -9.10 17.12
CA ARG A 16 -14.50 -8.29 16.93
C ARG A 16 -14.55 -7.74 15.52
N LYS A 17 -15.67 -7.94 14.85
CA LYS A 17 -15.92 -7.41 13.51
C LYS A 17 -16.96 -6.33 13.60
N ARG A 18 -16.72 -5.22 12.92
CA ARG A 18 -17.70 -4.15 12.84
C ARG A 18 -18.70 -4.49 11.73
N PRO A 19 -20.01 -4.66 12.04
CA PRO A 19 -21.00 -4.95 11.01
C PRO A 19 -21.20 -3.74 10.09
N ILE A 20 -21.39 -4.00 8.80
CA ILE A 20 -21.56 -2.97 7.76
C ILE A 20 -22.80 -2.10 8.04
N GLU A 21 -23.83 -2.68 8.66
CA GLU A 21 -25.07 -1.99 9.03
C GLU A 21 -24.86 -0.98 10.17
N ALA A 22 -24.11 -1.36 11.21
CA ALA A 22 -23.74 -0.43 12.29
C ALA A 22 -22.91 0.76 11.75
N MET A 23 -22.04 0.54 10.76
CA MET A 23 -21.34 1.65 10.09
C MET A 23 -22.28 2.61 9.35
N ARG A 24 -23.43 2.12 8.85
CA ARG A 24 -24.47 2.96 8.21
C ARG A 24 -25.32 3.69 9.24
N ASP A 25 -25.64 3.04 10.36
CA ASP A 25 -26.50 3.57 11.41
C ASP A 25 -25.80 4.56 12.36
N ASP A 26 -24.55 4.30 12.76
CA ASP A 26 -23.72 5.26 13.49
C ASP A 26 -23.61 6.58 12.69
N ARG A 27 -23.53 6.47 11.36
CA ARG A 27 -23.49 7.63 10.46
C ARG A 27 -24.82 8.35 10.32
N ARG A 28 -25.95 7.65 10.50
CA ARG A 28 -27.29 8.26 10.59
C ARG A 28 -27.46 9.04 11.89
N LYS A 29 -26.89 8.54 12.99
CA LYS A 29 -26.84 9.24 14.28
C LYS A 29 -25.81 10.38 14.28
N SER A 30 -24.72 10.24 13.53
CA SER A 30 -23.68 11.27 13.35
C SER A 30 -24.02 12.31 12.28
N VAL A 31 -25.29 12.48 11.88
CA VAL A 31 -25.72 13.55 10.95
C VAL A 31 -25.42 14.96 11.50
N THR A 32 -25.03 15.06 12.78
CA THR A 32 -24.46 16.24 13.45
C THR A 32 -22.94 16.39 13.37
N SER A 33 -22.17 15.43 12.81
CA SER A 33 -20.73 15.58 12.53
C SER A 33 -20.45 15.71 11.02
N THR A 34 -19.66 16.74 10.72
CA THR A 34 -19.30 17.31 9.41
C THR A 34 -19.01 16.30 8.29
N LYS A 35 -19.71 16.40 7.15
CA LYS A 35 -19.45 15.63 5.92
C LYS A 35 -18.33 16.28 5.11
N LEU A 36 -17.33 15.50 4.69
CA LEU A 36 -16.35 15.95 3.71
C LEU A 36 -17.05 16.31 2.37
N PRO A 37 -16.65 17.40 1.70
CA PRO A 37 -17.25 17.81 0.43
C PRO A 37 -16.88 16.85 -0.69
N LYS A 38 -17.86 16.45 -1.50
CA LYS A 38 -17.64 15.61 -2.70
C LYS A 38 -17.18 16.46 -3.88
N CYS A 39 -15.88 16.63 -4.02
CA CYS A 39 -15.28 17.49 -5.05
C CYS A 39 -14.51 16.73 -6.15
N LEU A 40 -14.01 15.51 -5.88
CA LEU A 40 -13.06 14.82 -6.76
C LEU A 40 -13.75 14.10 -7.93
N THR A 41 -13.19 14.28 -9.12
CA THR A 41 -13.56 13.57 -10.35
C THR A 41 -12.60 12.40 -10.64
N THR A 42 -12.91 11.56 -11.63
CA THR A 42 -12.02 10.45 -12.05
C THR A 42 -10.64 10.95 -12.47
N LEU A 43 -10.57 12.10 -13.17
CA LEU A 43 -9.30 12.67 -13.62
C LEU A 43 -8.48 13.20 -12.44
N ASP A 44 -9.14 13.84 -11.46
CA ASP A 44 -8.46 14.30 -10.24
C ASP A 44 -7.88 13.12 -9.45
N LEU A 45 -8.62 12.01 -9.37
CA LEU A 45 -8.15 10.79 -8.72
C LEU A 45 -7.00 10.12 -9.49
N THR A 46 -7.06 10.07 -10.82
CA THR A 46 -5.95 9.56 -11.63
C THR A 46 -4.72 10.45 -11.47
N SER A 47 -4.87 11.77 -11.50
CA SER A 47 -3.80 12.73 -11.24
C SER A 47 -3.21 12.52 -9.84
N LEU A 48 -4.04 12.38 -8.81
CA LEU A 48 -3.59 12.11 -7.45
C LEU A 48 -2.77 10.82 -7.37
N GLY A 49 -3.21 9.73 -8.01
CA GLY A 49 -2.46 8.48 -8.06
C GLY A 49 -1.15 8.57 -8.85
N VAL A 50 -1.17 9.19 -10.05
CA VAL A 50 0.03 9.38 -10.86
C VAL A 50 1.04 10.26 -10.14
N GLY A 51 0.56 11.32 -9.47
CA GLY A 51 1.41 12.20 -8.70
C GLY A 51 1.98 11.55 -7.44
N SER A 52 1.17 10.76 -6.72
CA SER A 52 1.68 10.14 -5.51
C SER A 52 2.71 9.05 -5.81
N CYS A 53 2.47 8.24 -6.84
CA CYS A 53 3.46 7.27 -7.30
C CYS A 53 4.65 7.99 -7.95
N GLY A 54 4.37 8.94 -8.84
CA GLY A 54 5.34 9.72 -9.60
C GLY A 54 6.10 10.70 -8.71
N GLY A 55 7.28 10.29 -8.25
CA GLY A 55 8.17 11.10 -7.43
C GLY A 55 9.56 10.52 -7.35
N THR A 56 9.98 10.21 -6.12
CA THR A 56 11.28 9.62 -5.79
C THR A 56 11.59 8.35 -6.59
N GLY A 57 10.56 7.58 -6.94
CA GLY A 57 10.69 6.38 -7.77
C GLY A 57 11.28 6.66 -9.15
N MET A 58 10.80 7.73 -9.81
CA MET A 58 11.25 8.09 -11.17
C MET A 58 12.66 8.68 -11.14
N TYR A 59 12.86 9.65 -10.24
CA TYR A 59 14.02 10.53 -10.27
C TYR A 59 15.24 10.01 -9.53
N VAL A 60 15.07 9.15 -8.52
CA VAL A 60 16.16 8.67 -7.66
C VAL A 60 16.32 7.16 -7.77
N VAL A 61 15.24 6.41 -7.51
CA VAL A 61 15.31 4.94 -7.40
C VAL A 61 15.73 4.27 -8.71
N SER A 62 15.32 4.83 -9.85
CA SER A 62 15.68 4.30 -11.15
C SER A 62 17.19 4.23 -11.38
N GLY A 63 17.93 5.27 -10.98
CA GLY A 63 19.38 5.31 -11.12
C GLY A 63 20.10 4.53 -10.03
N MET A 64 19.65 4.61 -8.77
CA MET A 64 20.21 3.81 -7.66
C MET A 64 20.18 2.31 -7.98
N VAL A 65 19.03 1.80 -8.44
CA VAL A 65 18.88 0.37 -8.80
C VAL A 65 19.68 0.01 -10.06
N ALA A 66 19.77 0.92 -11.03
CA ALA A 66 20.58 0.71 -12.23
C ALA A 66 22.08 0.64 -11.89
N HIS A 67 22.58 1.52 -11.03
CA HIS A 67 23.98 1.59 -10.65
C HIS A 67 24.43 0.37 -9.85
N GLU A 68 23.69 0.00 -8.81
CA GLU A 68 24.17 -0.98 -7.82
C GLU A 68 23.62 -2.40 -7.97
N ILE A 69 22.40 -2.57 -8.50
CA ILE A 69 21.66 -3.82 -8.33
C ILE A 69 21.43 -4.54 -9.66
N ALA A 70 20.87 -3.85 -10.66
CA ALA A 70 20.33 -4.47 -11.86
C ALA A 70 21.08 -4.14 -13.15
N GLY A 71 21.83 -3.02 -13.20
CA GLY A 71 22.38 -2.52 -14.47
C GLY A 71 21.25 -2.13 -15.44
N PRO A 72 21.46 -2.28 -16.77
CA PRO A 72 20.41 -2.11 -17.78
C PRO A 72 19.15 -2.97 -17.57
N GLY A 73 19.30 -4.12 -16.88
CA GLY A 73 18.21 -4.98 -16.45
C GLY A 73 17.18 -4.31 -15.51
N VAL A 74 17.44 -3.09 -15.04
CA VAL A 74 16.49 -2.26 -14.28
C VAL A 74 15.15 -2.08 -15.02
N VAL A 75 15.15 -2.10 -16.37
CA VAL A 75 13.92 -2.02 -17.17
C VAL A 75 12.97 -3.17 -16.83
N PHE A 76 13.47 -4.41 -16.77
CA PHE A 76 12.66 -5.55 -16.35
C PHE A 76 12.30 -5.50 -14.87
N SER A 77 13.15 -4.90 -14.03
CA SER A 77 12.87 -4.70 -12.61
C SER A 77 11.61 -3.85 -12.42
N PHE A 78 11.48 -2.73 -13.15
CA PHE A 78 10.29 -1.90 -13.14
C PHE A 78 9.07 -2.55 -13.79
N ILE A 79 9.24 -3.35 -14.86
CA ILE A 79 8.13 -4.10 -15.46
C ILE A 79 7.55 -5.09 -14.45
N ILE A 80 8.40 -5.88 -13.79
CA ILE A 80 7.98 -6.87 -12.79
C ILE A 80 7.30 -6.16 -11.61
N ALA A 81 7.92 -5.11 -11.06
CA ALA A 81 7.35 -4.33 -9.97
C ALA A 81 5.99 -3.71 -10.33
N GLY A 82 5.84 -3.20 -11.56
CA GLY A 82 4.60 -2.62 -12.07
C GLY A 82 3.49 -3.64 -12.24
N LEU A 83 3.80 -4.83 -12.76
CA LEU A 83 2.83 -5.93 -12.88
C LEU A 83 2.33 -6.41 -11.51
N VAL A 84 3.25 -6.57 -10.54
CA VAL A 84 2.90 -6.96 -9.16
C VAL A 84 2.01 -5.89 -8.49
N SER A 85 2.33 -4.61 -8.73
CA SER A 85 1.54 -3.49 -8.24
C SER A 85 0.17 -3.42 -8.90
N LEU A 86 0.06 -3.71 -10.20
CA LEU A 86 -1.21 -3.78 -10.92
C LEU A 86 -2.11 -4.91 -10.43
N LEU A 87 -1.54 -6.09 -10.13
CA LEU A 87 -2.28 -7.20 -9.51
C LEU A 87 -2.86 -6.79 -8.15
N SER A 88 -2.05 -6.14 -7.31
CA SER A 88 -2.51 -5.60 -6.02
C SER A 88 -3.56 -4.49 -6.23
N GLY A 89 -3.32 -3.59 -7.17
CA GLY A 89 -4.22 -2.48 -7.54
C GLY A 89 -5.60 -2.94 -8.00
N MET A 90 -5.68 -4.04 -8.75
CA MET A 90 -6.97 -4.64 -9.12
C MET A 90 -7.75 -5.17 -7.92
N CYS A 91 -7.08 -5.75 -6.92
CA CYS A 91 -7.73 -6.10 -5.64
C CYS A 91 -8.21 -4.85 -4.89
N TYR A 92 -7.40 -3.79 -4.87
CA TYR A 92 -7.76 -2.49 -4.27
C TYR A 92 -8.93 -1.79 -4.99
N ALA A 93 -9.04 -1.96 -6.30
CA ALA A 93 -10.14 -1.42 -7.08
C ALA A 93 -11.48 -2.08 -6.68
N GLU A 94 -11.49 -3.40 -6.47
CA GLU A 94 -12.68 -4.09 -5.93
C GLU A 94 -12.98 -3.65 -4.49
N PHE A 95 -11.92 -3.51 -3.69
CA PHE A 95 -11.99 -3.02 -2.32
C PHE A 95 -12.70 -1.66 -2.23
N GLY A 96 -12.28 -0.68 -3.04
CA GLY A 96 -12.83 0.69 -3.01
C GLY A 96 -14.31 0.79 -3.41
N VAL A 97 -14.83 -0.20 -4.14
CA VAL A 97 -16.24 -0.21 -4.59
C VAL A 97 -17.16 -0.92 -3.60
N ARG A 98 -16.63 -1.81 -2.76
CA ARG A 98 -17.41 -2.60 -1.79
C ARG A 98 -17.89 -1.78 -0.60
N VAL A 99 -17.09 -0.82 -0.13
CA VAL A 99 -17.46 0.07 0.99
C VAL A 99 -17.23 1.54 0.63
N PRO A 100 -17.95 2.07 -0.38
CA PRO A 100 -17.68 3.39 -0.97
C PRO A 100 -18.23 4.56 -0.14
N LYS A 101 -18.80 4.29 1.03
CA LYS A 101 -19.47 5.26 1.90
C LYS A 101 -18.79 5.41 3.26
N THR A 102 -17.62 4.81 3.44
CA THR A 102 -16.75 4.94 4.62
C THR A 102 -15.37 5.34 4.15
N SER A 103 -14.61 6.11 4.93
CA SER A 103 -13.23 6.49 4.58
C SER A 103 -12.45 5.25 4.17
N GLY A 104 -12.23 5.14 2.86
CA GLY A 104 -12.07 3.89 2.09
C GLY A 104 -10.67 3.30 2.18
N SER A 105 -10.07 3.34 3.37
CA SER A 105 -8.74 2.80 3.63
C SER A 105 -8.79 1.28 3.89
N ALA A 106 -7.70 0.57 3.60
CA ALA A 106 -7.50 -0.86 3.89
C ALA A 106 -7.93 -1.25 5.32
N TYR A 107 -7.72 -0.34 6.28
CA TYR A 107 -8.13 -0.45 7.68
C TYR A 107 -9.62 -0.80 7.85
N THR A 108 -10.52 0.03 7.33
CA THR A 108 -11.97 -0.05 7.60
C THR A 108 -12.55 -1.39 7.18
N TYR A 109 -12.10 -1.92 6.07
CA TYR A 109 -12.58 -3.17 5.54
C TYR A 109 -11.96 -4.38 6.22
N SER A 110 -10.68 -4.33 6.58
CA SER A 110 -10.07 -5.38 7.40
C SER A 110 -10.77 -5.51 8.76
N TYR A 111 -11.31 -4.41 9.28
CA TYR A 111 -12.17 -4.40 10.46
C TYR A 111 -13.49 -5.16 10.23
N VAL A 112 -14.12 -4.97 9.07
CA VAL A 112 -15.36 -5.70 8.71
C VAL A 112 -15.08 -7.18 8.46
N THR A 113 -13.94 -7.51 7.85
CA THR A 113 -13.71 -8.84 7.24
C THR A 113 -13.00 -9.82 8.15
N ILE A 114 -11.89 -9.39 8.73
CA ILE A 114 -10.98 -10.23 9.52
C ILE A 114 -11.23 -9.98 11.00
N GLY A 115 -11.18 -8.71 11.42
CA GLY A 115 -11.44 -8.30 12.79
C GLY A 115 -10.59 -7.11 13.23
N GLU A 116 -10.85 -6.64 14.45
CA GLU A 116 -10.27 -5.45 15.07
C GLU A 116 -8.74 -5.48 15.10
N PHE A 117 -8.12 -6.58 15.53
CA PHE A 117 -6.67 -6.66 15.65
C PHE A 117 -5.96 -6.53 14.30
N THR A 118 -6.44 -7.27 13.29
CA THR A 118 -5.87 -7.20 11.94
C THR A 118 -6.13 -5.83 11.29
N ALA A 119 -7.28 -5.22 11.57
CA ALA A 119 -7.56 -3.86 11.14
C ALA A 119 -6.55 -2.88 11.75
N PHE A 120 -6.37 -2.89 13.07
CA PHE A 120 -5.38 -2.05 13.74
C PHE A 120 -3.99 -2.25 13.14
N PHE A 121 -3.57 -3.49 12.96
CA PHE A 121 -2.25 -3.81 12.41
C PHE A 121 -2.06 -3.25 10.99
N ILE A 122 -3.08 -3.34 10.14
CA ILE A 122 -3.05 -2.76 8.79
C ILE A 122 -3.04 -1.23 8.86
N GLY A 123 -3.89 -0.63 9.68
CA GLY A 123 -3.92 0.82 9.88
C GLY A 123 -2.58 1.37 10.39
N TRP A 124 -1.94 0.67 11.33
CA TRP A 124 -0.63 1.02 11.87
C TRP A 124 0.50 0.92 10.82
N ASN A 125 0.41 -0.04 9.91
CA ASN A 125 1.34 -0.14 8.78
C ASN A 125 1.11 0.94 7.72
N LEU A 126 -0.14 1.34 7.47
CA LEU A 126 -0.42 2.49 6.58
C LEU A 126 0.09 3.80 7.18
N VAL A 127 -0.01 3.97 8.51
CA VAL A 127 0.58 5.14 9.19
C VAL A 127 2.09 5.16 8.98
N LEU A 128 2.78 4.03 9.12
CA LEU A 128 4.22 3.93 8.83
C LEU A 128 4.54 4.32 7.38
N GLU A 129 3.79 3.75 6.44
CA GLU A 129 3.97 3.97 5.01
C GLU A 129 3.90 5.46 4.66
N TYR A 130 2.84 6.15 5.10
CA TYR A 130 2.67 7.57 4.82
C TYR A 130 3.67 8.47 5.56
N LEU A 131 4.06 8.08 6.78
CA LEU A 131 5.07 8.79 7.57
C LEU A 131 6.44 8.73 6.88
N ILE A 132 6.85 7.54 6.44
CA ILE A 132 8.09 7.34 5.71
C ILE A 132 8.02 8.00 4.33
N GLY A 133 6.87 7.98 3.65
CA GLY A 133 6.71 8.61 2.33
C GLY A 133 6.78 10.12 2.35
N THR A 134 6.27 10.72 3.42
CA THR A 134 6.45 12.16 3.65
C THR A 134 7.92 12.48 3.89
N ALA A 135 8.61 11.69 4.72
CA ALA A 135 10.03 11.89 5.01
C ALA A 135 10.91 11.67 3.75
N SER A 136 10.70 10.60 3.00
CA SER A 136 11.49 10.26 1.82
C SER A 136 11.29 11.28 0.69
N GLY A 137 10.05 11.76 0.50
CA GLY A 137 9.76 12.84 -0.43
C GLY A 137 10.53 14.11 -0.10
N ALA A 138 10.59 14.49 1.19
CA ALA A 138 11.33 15.68 1.62
C ALA A 138 12.85 15.51 1.50
N SER A 139 13.40 14.37 1.93
CA SER A 139 14.84 14.07 1.80
C SER A 139 15.28 14.04 0.33
N ALA A 140 14.43 13.58 -0.58
CA ALA A 140 14.73 13.63 -2.02
C ALA A 140 14.71 15.05 -2.58
N ILE A 141 13.81 15.93 -2.11
CA ILE A 141 13.84 17.35 -2.49
C ILE A 141 15.13 18.00 -1.98
N SER A 142 15.54 17.69 -0.75
CA SER A 142 16.79 18.17 -0.17
C SER A 142 18.02 17.73 -0.96
N SER A 143 18.12 16.43 -1.28
CA SER A 143 19.20 15.89 -2.13
C SER A 143 19.24 16.53 -3.53
N MET A 144 18.08 16.82 -4.12
CA MET A 144 18.01 17.55 -5.39
C MET A 144 18.54 18.99 -5.26
N ILE A 145 18.20 19.69 -4.17
CA ILE A 145 18.72 21.04 -3.89
C ILE A 145 20.25 21.01 -3.68
N ASP A 146 20.76 19.97 -3.03
CA ASP A 146 22.20 19.77 -2.83
C ASP A 146 22.91 19.50 -4.16
N SER A 147 22.35 18.66 -5.03
CA SER A 147 22.87 18.40 -6.39
C SER A 147 22.87 19.65 -7.29
N LEU A 148 21.87 20.53 -7.16
CA LEU A 148 21.86 21.84 -7.82
C LEU A 148 22.95 22.78 -7.28
N SER A 149 23.30 22.63 -6.00
CA SER A 149 24.34 23.39 -5.31
C SER A 149 25.73 22.73 -5.40
N ASN A 150 25.91 21.78 -6.31
CA ASN A 150 27.14 20.99 -6.47
C ASN A 150 27.64 20.36 -5.15
N GLN A 151 26.73 19.80 -4.35
CA GLN A 151 27.00 19.09 -3.08
C GLN A 151 27.60 19.97 -1.95
N THR A 152 27.51 21.30 -2.09
CA THR A 152 28.06 22.23 -1.10
C THR A 152 27.32 22.14 0.24
N ILE A 153 26.02 21.86 0.23
CA ILE A 153 25.19 21.86 1.43
C ILE A 153 25.48 20.62 2.27
N GLY A 154 25.51 19.44 1.64
CA GLY A 154 25.89 18.20 2.30
C GLY A 154 27.29 18.28 2.90
N HIS A 155 28.25 18.81 2.15
CA HIS A 155 29.62 18.98 2.65
C HIS A 155 29.70 19.95 3.85
N TRP A 156 28.96 21.06 3.79
CA TRP A 156 28.89 22.01 4.91
C TRP A 156 28.29 21.39 6.17
N MET A 157 27.20 20.62 6.04
CA MET A 157 26.56 19.95 7.17
C MET A 157 27.45 18.90 7.81
N VAL A 158 28.11 18.06 6.99
CA VAL A 158 29.07 17.06 7.49
C VAL A 158 30.23 17.72 8.25
N LEU A 159 30.73 18.87 7.76
CA LEU A 159 31.86 19.57 8.37
C LEU A 159 31.50 20.25 9.71
N HIS A 160 30.33 20.89 9.81
CA HIS A 160 29.98 21.73 10.96
C HIS A 160 29.12 21.03 12.02
N ILE A 161 28.20 20.16 11.59
CA ILE A 161 27.25 19.49 12.50
C ILE A 161 27.75 18.08 12.87
N GLY A 162 28.52 17.46 11.97
CA GLY A 162 29.06 16.12 12.15
C GLY A 162 28.20 15.05 11.49
N LYS A 163 28.76 13.83 11.44
CA LYS A 163 28.10 12.66 10.87
C LYS A 163 27.15 12.06 11.89
N LEU A 164 25.91 11.78 11.48
CA LEU A 164 24.98 11.02 12.29
C LEU A 164 25.18 9.54 11.91
N PRO A 165 25.55 8.65 12.86
CA PRO A 165 25.47 7.22 12.62
C PRO A 165 24.04 6.93 12.19
N SER A 166 23.84 6.28 11.04
CA SER A 166 22.48 5.94 10.61
C SER A 166 21.87 5.08 11.72
N ILE A 167 20.81 5.58 12.35
CA ILE A 167 19.98 4.83 13.32
C ILE A 167 19.52 3.51 12.70
N ALA A 168 19.56 3.44 11.37
CA ALA A 168 19.13 2.34 10.56
C ALA A 168 20.22 1.27 10.31
N GLY A 169 21.51 1.49 10.62
CA GLY A 169 22.54 0.42 10.59
C GLY A 169 23.18 0.13 9.23
N HIS A 170 22.94 0.96 8.22
CA HIS A 170 23.90 1.10 7.12
C HIS A 170 24.90 2.19 7.52
N ASP A 171 26.16 1.81 7.74
CA ASP A 171 27.26 2.76 7.92
C ASP A 171 27.53 3.46 6.58
N ASN A 172 26.62 4.35 6.18
CA ASN A 172 26.87 5.22 5.04
C ASN A 172 27.81 6.33 5.53
N PRO A 173 29.07 6.39 5.06
CA PRO A 173 30.07 7.32 5.58
C PRO A 173 29.71 8.79 5.39
N ASN A 174 28.64 9.10 4.64
CA ASN A 174 28.17 10.43 4.32
C ASN A 174 26.80 10.79 4.94
N SER A 175 26.28 9.99 5.89
CA SER A 175 24.99 10.32 6.53
C SER A 175 25.10 11.56 7.44
N TYR A 176 24.28 12.57 7.17
CA TYR A 176 24.20 13.83 7.94
C TYR A 176 22.75 14.11 8.35
N PRO A 177 22.52 14.86 9.44
CA PRO A 177 21.18 15.27 9.83
C PRO A 177 20.62 16.31 8.84
N ASP A 178 19.55 15.99 8.12
CA ASP A 178 19.02 16.82 7.04
C ASP A 178 17.99 17.86 7.55
N PHE A 179 18.49 19.05 7.90
CA PHE A 179 17.64 20.16 8.36
C PHE A 179 16.76 20.75 7.26
N ILE A 180 17.17 20.64 5.98
CA ILE A 180 16.38 21.13 4.85
C ILE A 180 15.16 20.26 4.67
N ALA A 181 15.32 18.94 4.72
CA ALA A 181 14.20 18.01 4.66
C ALA A 181 13.22 18.23 5.83
N LEU A 182 13.72 18.41 7.06
CA LEU A 182 12.89 18.76 8.22
C LEU A 182 12.05 20.03 7.95
N PHE A 183 12.69 21.09 7.45
CA PHE A 183 12.01 22.34 7.16
C PHE A 183 10.93 22.17 6.09
N ILE A 184 11.21 21.42 5.02
CA ILE A 184 10.25 21.11 3.95
C ILE A 184 9.03 20.38 4.50
N VAL A 185 9.21 19.36 5.35
CA VAL A 185 8.08 18.62 5.95
C VAL A 185 7.22 19.55 6.82
N LEU A 186 7.83 20.42 7.63
CA LEU A 186 7.09 21.35 8.47
C LEU A 186 6.26 22.35 7.65
N VAL A 187 6.85 22.89 6.58
CA VAL A 187 6.14 23.79 5.65
C VAL A 187 4.96 23.07 5.01
N MET A 188 5.15 21.85 4.51
CA MET A 188 4.09 21.07 3.87
C MET A 188 3.00 20.66 4.86
N THR A 189 3.38 20.38 6.11
CA THR A 189 2.44 20.12 7.22
C THR A 189 1.58 21.35 7.50
N ALA A 190 2.17 22.55 7.53
CA ALA A 190 1.43 23.80 7.70
C ALA A 190 0.47 24.06 6.53
N VAL A 191 0.90 23.79 5.29
CA VAL A 191 0.05 23.93 4.09
C VAL A 191 -1.17 23.01 4.17
N ILE A 192 -0.99 21.75 4.55
CA ILE A 192 -2.11 20.80 4.67
C ILE A 192 -3.01 21.14 5.87
N ALA A 193 -2.43 21.62 6.98
CA ALA A 193 -3.20 22.09 8.12
C ALA A 193 -4.08 23.31 7.77
N ALA A 194 -3.63 24.19 6.86
CA ALA A 194 -4.36 25.39 6.44
C ALA A 194 -5.57 25.11 5.53
N GLY A 195 -5.65 23.94 4.89
CA GLY A 195 -6.86 23.47 4.21
C GLY A 195 -6.66 22.84 2.83
N VAL A 196 -7.56 21.90 2.51
CA VAL A 196 -7.43 20.97 1.37
C VAL A 196 -7.89 21.54 0.03
N ARG A 197 -8.86 22.47 0.02
CA ARG A 197 -9.58 22.87 -1.20
C ARG A 197 -8.69 23.48 -2.28
N ASN A 198 -7.66 24.22 -1.88
CA ASN A 198 -6.70 24.81 -2.82
C ASN A 198 -5.60 23.82 -3.24
N SER A 199 -5.40 22.73 -2.50
CA SER A 199 -4.33 21.75 -2.74
C SER A 199 -4.59 20.89 -3.99
N VAL A 200 -5.84 20.55 -4.31
CA VAL A 200 -6.16 19.70 -5.47
C VAL A 200 -5.81 20.37 -6.80
N ILE A 201 -6.11 21.67 -6.94
CA ILE A 201 -5.77 22.44 -8.15
C ILE A 201 -4.26 22.56 -8.29
N PHE A 202 -3.57 22.85 -7.19
CA PHE A 202 -2.11 22.92 -7.13
C PHE A 202 -1.46 21.58 -7.53
N ASN A 203 -1.98 20.47 -7.00
CA ASN A 203 -1.54 19.12 -7.33
C ASN A 203 -1.67 18.81 -8.83
N ASN A 204 -2.84 19.11 -9.42
CA ASN A 204 -3.07 18.89 -10.84
C ASN A 204 -2.12 19.73 -11.72
N ALA A 205 -1.85 20.98 -11.34
CA ALA A 205 -0.92 21.84 -12.08
C ALA A 205 0.52 21.29 -12.07
N LEU A 206 1.01 20.86 -10.90
CA LEU A 206 2.35 20.27 -10.79
C LEU A 206 2.49 18.95 -11.55
N ASN A 207 1.44 18.13 -11.60
CA ASN A 207 1.45 16.90 -12.39
C ASN A 207 1.51 17.15 -13.91
N VAL A 208 0.86 18.20 -14.41
CA VAL A 208 1.00 18.59 -15.83
C VAL A 208 2.45 18.94 -16.14
N VAL A 209 3.12 19.69 -15.26
CA VAL A 209 4.56 20.00 -15.38
C VAL A 209 5.38 18.72 -15.39
N ASN A 210 5.07 17.77 -14.49
CA ASN A 210 5.76 16.48 -14.42
C ASN A 210 5.68 15.69 -15.73
N ILE A 211 4.48 15.57 -16.32
CA ILE A 211 4.28 14.87 -17.60
C ILE A 211 5.05 15.58 -18.74
N LEU A 212 5.07 16.91 -18.76
CA LEU A 212 5.83 17.66 -19.77
C LEU A 212 7.33 17.44 -19.66
N VAL A 213 7.87 17.43 -18.44
CA VAL A 213 9.30 17.16 -18.21
C VAL A 213 9.66 15.71 -18.53
N TRP A 214 8.78 14.76 -18.21
CA TRP A 214 8.94 13.37 -18.62
C TRP A 214 9.04 13.22 -20.15
N LEU A 215 8.14 13.87 -20.90
CA LEU A 215 8.22 13.90 -22.36
C LEU A 215 9.54 14.51 -22.87
N PHE A 216 10.00 15.59 -22.23
CA PHE A 216 11.29 16.20 -22.54
C PHE A 216 12.46 15.23 -22.32
N ILE A 217 12.49 14.53 -21.18
CA ILE A 217 13.53 13.52 -20.89
C ILE A 217 13.55 12.43 -21.97
N ILE A 218 12.38 12.01 -22.45
CA ILE A 218 12.28 11.02 -23.53
C ILE A 218 12.85 11.55 -24.84
N ILE A 219 12.36 12.71 -25.28
CA ILE A 219 12.76 13.27 -26.58
C ILE A 219 14.25 13.58 -26.60
N ALA A 220 14.76 14.27 -25.57
CA ALA A 220 16.17 14.60 -25.46
C ALA A 220 17.02 13.33 -25.27
N GLY A 221 16.57 12.39 -24.44
CA GLY A 221 17.30 11.15 -24.16
C GLY A 221 17.48 10.27 -25.39
N ILE A 222 16.47 10.17 -26.26
CA ILE A 222 16.58 9.42 -27.52
C ILE A 222 17.66 10.01 -28.45
N CYS A 223 17.82 11.34 -28.48
CA CYS A 223 18.85 11.99 -29.29
C CYS A 223 20.29 11.63 -28.86
N PHE A 224 20.49 11.25 -27.60
CA PHE A 224 21.79 10.92 -27.01
C PHE A 224 21.93 9.44 -26.63
N ALA A 225 20.98 8.59 -27.03
CA ALA A 225 20.97 7.17 -26.67
C ALA A 225 22.02 6.40 -27.48
N ASP A 226 22.85 5.62 -26.78
CA ASP A 226 23.82 4.71 -27.40
C ASP A 226 23.55 3.25 -27.00
N VAL A 227 23.24 2.42 -27.99
CA VAL A 227 22.95 0.98 -27.81
C VAL A 227 24.19 0.21 -27.35
N GLU A 228 25.40 0.74 -27.56
CA GLU A 228 26.63 0.13 -27.07
C GLU A 228 26.69 0.05 -25.55
N ASN A 229 26.04 0.98 -24.83
CA ASN A 229 25.97 0.99 -23.37
C ASN A 229 25.28 -0.26 -22.80
N TRP A 230 24.39 -0.89 -23.57
CA TRP A 230 23.74 -2.16 -23.20
C TRP A 230 24.55 -3.40 -23.57
N ARG A 231 25.61 -3.27 -24.38
CA ARG A 231 26.49 -4.38 -24.79
C ARG A 231 27.79 -4.40 -24.00
N LYS A 232 28.34 -3.22 -23.68
CA LYS A 232 29.56 -3.05 -22.89
C LYS A 232 29.28 -3.24 -21.39
N TYR A 233 30.33 -3.26 -20.56
CA TYR A 233 30.23 -3.35 -19.10
C TYR A 233 29.47 -4.57 -18.54
N GLY A 234 29.61 -5.75 -19.16
CA GLY A 234 28.90 -6.96 -18.72
C GLY A 234 27.53 -7.17 -19.37
N GLY A 235 27.18 -6.36 -20.37
CA GLY A 235 25.99 -6.52 -21.19
C GLY A 235 24.71 -6.08 -20.49
N PHE A 236 23.57 -6.57 -20.96
CA PHE A 236 22.27 -6.12 -20.47
C PHE A 236 21.95 -6.60 -19.05
N PHE A 237 22.50 -7.75 -18.64
CA PHE A 237 22.26 -8.37 -17.33
C PHE A 237 23.58 -8.61 -16.56
N PRO A 238 24.30 -7.56 -16.13
CA PRO A 238 25.60 -7.71 -15.47
C PRO A 238 25.49 -8.51 -14.16
N HIS A 239 24.39 -8.35 -13.43
CA HIS A 239 24.10 -9.07 -12.18
C HIS A 239 23.16 -10.28 -12.36
N GLY A 240 22.88 -10.66 -13.61
CA GLY A 240 21.93 -11.72 -13.97
C GLY A 240 20.49 -11.47 -13.50
N TRP A 241 19.64 -12.49 -13.65
CA TRP A 241 18.24 -12.44 -13.22
C TRP A 241 18.05 -12.26 -11.71
N SER A 242 19.05 -12.68 -10.91
CA SER A 242 19.02 -12.45 -9.46
C SER A 242 19.08 -10.96 -9.13
N GLY A 243 19.92 -10.19 -9.83
CA GLY A 243 19.98 -8.73 -9.72
C GLY A 243 18.67 -8.07 -10.13
N VAL A 244 18.07 -8.50 -11.25
CA VAL A 244 16.77 -7.99 -11.72
C VAL A 244 15.66 -8.22 -10.70
N LEU A 245 15.56 -9.42 -10.11
CA LEU A 245 14.52 -9.71 -9.11
C LEU A 245 14.74 -8.96 -7.79
N ARG A 246 16.00 -8.75 -7.38
CA ARG A 246 16.32 -7.91 -6.21
C ARG A 246 16.03 -6.43 -6.49
N GLY A 247 16.34 -5.97 -7.70
CA GLY A 247 16.00 -4.65 -8.20
C GLY A 247 14.49 -4.42 -8.21
N ALA A 248 13.71 -5.41 -8.66
CA ALA A 248 12.24 -5.34 -8.67
C ALA A 248 11.64 -5.10 -7.27
N ALA A 249 12.22 -5.70 -6.22
CA ALA A 249 11.78 -5.47 -4.84
C ALA A 249 12.01 -4.02 -4.39
N THR A 250 13.11 -3.40 -4.85
CA THR A 250 13.41 -1.98 -4.57
C THR A 250 12.57 -1.06 -5.46
N CYS A 251 12.43 -1.37 -6.75
CA CYS A 251 11.59 -0.65 -7.71
C CYS A 251 10.10 -0.67 -7.33
N PHE A 252 9.64 -1.65 -6.54
CA PHE A 252 8.28 -1.69 -6.01
C PHE A 252 7.91 -0.41 -5.28
N TYR A 253 8.87 0.20 -4.58
CA TYR A 253 8.73 1.51 -3.95
C TYR A 253 8.15 2.58 -4.89
N ALA A 254 8.55 2.58 -6.16
CA ALA A 254 8.11 3.58 -7.13
C ALA A 254 6.61 3.48 -7.46
N TYR A 255 5.98 2.34 -7.20
CA TYR A 255 4.56 2.12 -7.45
C TYR A 255 3.69 2.27 -6.20
N ILE A 256 4.28 2.64 -5.06
CA ILE A 256 3.53 2.93 -3.83
C ILE A 256 2.77 4.26 -4.01
N GLY A 257 1.54 4.35 -3.51
CA GLY A 257 0.72 5.58 -3.56
C GLY A 257 -0.57 5.50 -4.39
N PHE A 258 -0.82 4.43 -5.14
CA PHE A 258 -2.12 4.28 -5.84
C PHE A 258 -3.28 4.00 -4.87
N ASP A 259 -2.98 3.44 -3.70
CA ASP A 259 -3.90 3.08 -2.62
C ASP A 259 -4.59 4.32 -2.00
N ILE A 260 -3.97 5.50 -2.14
CA ILE A 260 -4.52 6.80 -1.74
C ILE A 260 -5.84 7.10 -2.46
N ILE A 261 -6.00 6.60 -3.69
CA ILE A 261 -7.24 6.71 -4.45
C ILE A 261 -8.40 6.04 -3.70
N ALA A 262 -8.15 4.91 -3.04
CA ALA A 262 -9.17 4.22 -2.25
C ALA A 262 -9.50 5.02 -0.97
N THR A 263 -8.48 5.55 -0.29
CA THR A 263 -8.65 6.36 0.93
C THR A 263 -9.45 7.65 0.68
N THR A 264 -9.36 8.22 -0.52
CA THR A 264 -10.06 9.46 -0.93
C THR A 264 -11.45 9.22 -1.53
N GLY A 265 -11.96 7.98 -1.47
CA GLY A 265 -13.28 7.63 -2.03
C GLY A 265 -14.45 8.42 -1.47
N ASP A 266 -14.38 8.89 -0.22
CA ASP A 266 -15.44 9.70 0.41
C ASP A 266 -15.63 11.09 -0.23
N GLU A 267 -14.57 11.64 -0.82
CA GLU A 267 -14.55 12.96 -1.49
C GLU A 267 -14.86 12.84 -2.99
N CYS A 268 -15.04 11.62 -3.51
CA CYS A 268 -15.34 11.37 -4.90
C CYS A 268 -16.84 11.53 -5.21
N LYS A 269 -17.15 12.13 -6.36
CA LYS A 269 -18.53 12.24 -6.86
C LYS A 269 -19.15 10.88 -7.18
N GLU A 270 -18.40 10.00 -7.87
CA GLU A 270 -18.83 8.66 -8.29
C GLU A 270 -17.82 7.56 -7.91
N PRO A 271 -17.66 7.23 -6.62
CA PRO A 271 -16.61 6.31 -6.15
C PRO A 271 -16.68 4.93 -6.81
N HIS A 272 -17.88 4.43 -7.09
CA HIS A 272 -18.11 3.10 -7.68
C HIS A 272 -17.46 2.89 -9.06
N LYS A 273 -17.31 3.96 -9.86
CA LYS A 273 -16.75 3.90 -11.22
C LYS A 273 -15.38 4.57 -11.30
N SER A 274 -15.21 5.67 -10.57
CA SER A 274 -14.01 6.48 -10.63
C SER A 274 -12.82 5.81 -9.94
N ILE A 275 -13.01 5.16 -8.78
CA ILE A 275 -11.90 4.53 -8.04
C ILE A 275 -11.22 3.41 -8.85
N PRO A 276 -11.96 2.41 -9.40
CA PRO A 276 -11.32 1.34 -10.18
C PRO A 276 -10.58 1.84 -11.41
N ARG A 277 -11.19 2.77 -12.15
CA ARG A 277 -10.59 3.36 -13.35
C ARG A 277 -9.34 4.15 -13.00
N ALA A 278 -9.40 4.95 -11.93
CA ALA A 278 -8.28 5.77 -11.51
C ALA A 278 -7.07 4.93 -11.10
N ILE A 279 -7.25 3.85 -10.31
CA ILE A 279 -6.16 2.97 -9.89
C ILE A 279 -5.47 2.29 -11.09
N ILE A 280 -6.26 1.76 -12.04
CA ILE A 280 -5.70 1.07 -13.20
C ILE A 280 -4.98 2.05 -14.12
N TYR A 281 -5.59 3.22 -14.40
CA TYR A 281 -4.96 4.23 -15.24
C TYR A 281 -3.71 4.82 -14.61
N SER A 282 -3.70 5.10 -13.30
CA SER A 282 -2.52 5.65 -12.63
C SER A 282 -1.35 4.68 -12.66
N LEU A 283 -1.58 3.40 -12.36
CA LEU A 283 -0.54 2.37 -12.39
C LEU A 283 0.01 2.13 -13.80
N ALA A 284 -0.85 2.12 -14.82
CA ALA A 284 -0.42 1.96 -16.21
C ALA A 284 0.45 3.14 -16.71
N VAL A 285 0.06 4.38 -16.36
CA VAL A 285 0.84 5.58 -16.68
C VAL A 285 2.18 5.53 -15.96
N CYS A 286 2.20 5.26 -14.65
CA CYS A 286 3.45 5.17 -13.88
C CYS A 286 4.38 4.08 -14.43
N MET A 287 3.84 2.91 -14.78
CA MET A 287 4.61 1.82 -15.38
C MET A 287 5.28 2.26 -16.69
N THR A 288 4.53 2.97 -17.54
CA THR A 288 5.07 3.51 -18.80
C THR A 288 6.17 4.52 -18.53
N CYS A 289 5.96 5.45 -17.59
CA CYS A 289 6.95 6.46 -17.24
C CYS A 289 8.25 5.85 -16.68
N TYR A 290 8.17 4.89 -15.76
CA TYR A 290 9.35 4.28 -15.17
C TYR A 290 10.15 3.44 -16.16
N VAL A 291 9.47 2.60 -16.94
CA VAL A 291 10.12 1.74 -17.93
C VAL A 291 10.86 2.58 -18.97
N THR A 292 10.24 3.66 -19.46
CA THR A 292 10.85 4.54 -20.45
C THR A 292 12.04 5.32 -19.88
N VAL A 293 11.89 5.93 -18.70
CA VAL A 293 12.96 6.69 -18.04
C VAL A 293 14.16 5.80 -17.72
N SER A 294 13.94 4.59 -17.20
CA SER A 294 15.01 3.64 -16.91
C SER A 294 15.72 3.15 -18.17
N ALA A 295 14.99 2.93 -19.27
CA ALA A 295 15.59 2.55 -20.54
C ALA A 295 16.48 3.67 -21.08
N ILE A 296 15.99 4.92 -21.08
CA ILE A 296 16.75 6.08 -21.54
C ILE A 296 17.99 6.31 -20.67
N LEU A 297 17.85 6.29 -19.35
CA LEU A 297 18.95 6.53 -18.43
C LEU A 297 20.13 5.56 -18.69
N THR A 298 19.82 4.29 -18.90
CA THR A 298 20.84 3.24 -19.15
C THR A 298 21.32 3.16 -20.59
N LEU A 299 20.64 3.81 -21.54
CA LEU A 299 21.09 3.98 -22.92
C LEU A 299 21.98 5.20 -23.09
N VAL A 300 21.69 6.29 -22.37
CA VAL A 300 22.48 7.52 -22.44
C VAL A 300 23.79 7.37 -21.67
N LEU A 301 23.76 6.74 -20.49
CA LEU A 301 24.96 6.51 -19.68
C LEU A 301 25.20 5.03 -19.39
N PRO A 302 26.48 4.60 -19.33
CA PRO A 302 26.82 3.30 -18.79
C PRO A 302 26.46 3.27 -17.30
N TYR A 303 25.91 2.14 -16.84
CA TYR A 303 25.31 2.06 -15.49
C TYR A 303 26.31 2.37 -14.36
N THR A 304 27.61 2.18 -14.58
CA THR A 304 28.69 2.48 -13.62
C THR A 304 28.97 3.97 -13.44
N LEU A 305 28.49 4.85 -14.33
CA LEU A 305 28.66 6.31 -14.22
C LEU A 305 27.39 7.01 -13.72
N ILE A 306 26.29 6.28 -13.53
CA ILE A 306 25.05 6.84 -13.01
C ILE A 306 25.26 7.25 -11.55
N HIS A 307 25.02 8.52 -11.24
CA HIS A 307 25.06 9.02 -9.87
C HIS A 307 23.89 8.45 -9.04
N GLU A 308 24.14 8.02 -7.80
CA GLU A 308 23.13 7.32 -6.99
C GLU A 308 21.95 8.20 -6.55
N GLU A 309 22.22 9.45 -6.15
CA GLU A 309 21.21 10.34 -5.57
C GLU A 309 20.46 11.20 -6.59
N SER A 310 21.13 11.64 -7.66
CA SER A 310 20.61 12.57 -8.67
C SER A 310 20.80 12.09 -10.12
N PRO A 311 20.44 10.83 -10.45
CA PRO A 311 20.81 10.20 -11.71
C PRO A 311 20.32 10.96 -12.95
N LEU A 312 19.05 11.42 -12.94
CA LEU A 312 18.47 12.12 -14.10
C LEU A 312 18.97 13.55 -14.27
N LEU A 313 19.34 14.22 -13.16
CA LEU A 313 19.83 15.61 -13.21
C LEU A 313 21.25 15.65 -13.76
N ASP A 314 22.09 14.67 -13.41
CA ASP A 314 23.48 14.63 -13.82
C ASP A 314 23.69 13.94 -15.17
N MET A 315 22.72 13.13 -15.62
CA MET A 315 22.80 12.40 -16.89
C MET A 315 23.20 13.27 -18.08
N PHE A 316 22.54 14.42 -18.26
CA PHE A 316 22.79 15.29 -19.41
C PHE A 316 24.06 16.15 -19.27
N ASN A 317 24.60 16.32 -18.05
CA ASN A 317 25.87 17.01 -17.87
C ASN A 317 27.03 16.19 -18.47
N HIS A 318 26.97 14.87 -18.34
CA HIS A 318 27.97 13.96 -18.92
C HIS A 318 27.97 13.96 -20.46
N VAL A 319 26.87 14.35 -21.08
CA VAL A 319 26.72 14.42 -22.55
C VAL A 319 26.89 15.86 -23.08
N GLY A 320 27.23 16.81 -22.20
CA GLY A 320 27.47 18.21 -22.57
C GLY A 320 26.22 19.07 -22.75
N PHE A 321 25.02 18.57 -22.40
CA PHE A 321 23.76 19.30 -22.48
C PHE A 321 23.31 19.84 -21.11
N TRP A 322 24.08 20.79 -20.58
CA TRP A 322 23.89 21.34 -19.24
C TRP A 322 22.54 22.07 -19.03
N GLN A 323 21.93 22.63 -20.09
CA GLN A 323 20.64 23.31 -19.99
C GLN A 323 19.50 22.36 -19.57
N ALA A 324 19.60 21.07 -19.91
CA ALA A 324 18.60 20.08 -19.51
C ALA A 324 18.54 19.89 -17.99
N LYS A 325 19.65 20.11 -17.26
CA LYS A 325 19.70 20.02 -15.79
C LYS A 325 18.62 20.88 -15.16
N TYR A 326 18.47 22.13 -15.60
CA TYR A 326 17.50 23.06 -15.05
C TYR A 326 16.06 22.65 -15.34
N ILE A 327 15.76 22.24 -16.58
CA ILE A 327 14.40 21.80 -16.97
C ILE A 327 13.98 20.58 -16.15
N ILE A 328 14.88 19.60 -16.02
CA ILE A 328 14.64 18.37 -15.27
C ILE A 328 14.50 18.67 -13.78
N SER A 329 15.28 19.61 -13.24
CA SER A 329 15.16 20.01 -11.83
C SER A 329 13.79 20.60 -11.49
N VAL A 330 13.18 21.38 -12.39
CA VAL A 330 11.83 21.93 -12.20
C VAL A 330 10.79 20.81 -12.15
N GLY A 331 10.89 19.83 -13.05
CA GLY A 331 10.01 18.66 -13.04
C GLY A 331 10.21 17.76 -11.84
N ALA A 332 11.47 17.51 -11.45
CA ALA A 332 11.81 16.75 -10.26
C ALA A 332 11.24 17.40 -9.01
N PHE A 333 11.43 18.71 -8.83
CA PHE A 333 10.85 19.45 -7.72
C PHE A 333 9.32 19.37 -7.70
N ALA A 334 8.67 19.61 -8.84
CA ALA A 334 7.21 19.52 -8.95
C ALA A 334 6.69 18.11 -8.60
N SER A 335 7.32 17.06 -9.13
CA SER A 335 6.95 15.66 -8.89
C SER A 335 7.17 15.24 -7.45
N LEU A 336 8.29 15.64 -6.84
CA LEU A 336 8.61 15.29 -5.45
C LEU A 336 7.69 16.02 -4.46
N VAL A 337 7.34 17.29 -4.72
CA VAL A 337 6.35 18.02 -3.91
C VAL A 337 4.98 17.35 -4.00
N VAL A 338 4.56 16.92 -5.19
CA VAL A 338 3.30 16.20 -5.37
C VAL A 338 3.31 14.86 -4.64
N SER A 339 4.38 14.08 -4.73
CA SER A 339 4.50 12.80 -4.03
C SER A 339 4.50 12.96 -2.50
N LEU A 340 5.16 14.01 -2.00
CA LEU A 340 5.13 14.39 -0.58
C LEU A 340 3.72 14.75 -0.12
N LEU A 341 3.01 15.62 -0.87
CA LEU A 341 1.62 15.95 -0.59
C LEU A 341 0.73 14.71 -0.65
N GLY A 342 0.96 13.82 -1.62
CA GLY A 342 0.27 12.54 -1.78
C GLY A 342 0.38 11.66 -0.54
N SER A 343 1.56 11.59 0.09
CA SER A 343 1.79 10.80 1.30
C SER A 343 1.25 11.48 2.58
N LEU A 344 1.42 12.80 2.69
CA LEU A 344 1.02 13.56 3.89
C LEU A 344 -0.50 13.77 3.99
N PHE A 345 -1.20 13.75 2.86
CA PHE A 345 -2.64 13.94 2.76
C PHE A 345 -3.52 12.83 3.39
N PRO A 346 -3.31 11.53 3.11
CA PRO A 346 -4.09 10.42 3.69
C PRO A 346 -3.74 10.13 5.15
N MET A 347 -2.52 10.47 5.61
CA MET A 347 -2.03 10.11 6.95
C MET A 347 -2.96 10.57 8.10
N PRO A 348 -3.40 11.84 8.16
CA PRO A 348 -4.29 12.29 9.23
C PRO A 348 -5.69 11.66 9.16
N ARG A 349 -6.13 11.22 7.96
CA ARG A 349 -7.43 10.58 7.78
C ARG A 349 -7.45 9.17 8.34
N VAL A 350 -6.40 8.39 8.12
CA VAL A 350 -6.27 7.05 8.73
C VAL A 350 -6.22 7.18 10.24
N LEU A 351 -5.40 8.09 10.78
CA LEU A 351 -5.35 8.37 12.21
C LEU A 351 -6.71 8.82 12.78
N TYR A 352 -7.42 9.68 12.07
CA TYR A 352 -8.78 10.10 12.44
C TYR A 352 -9.73 8.90 12.52
N THR A 353 -9.73 8.01 11.52
CA THR A 353 -10.60 6.82 11.53
C THR A 353 -10.26 5.82 12.65
N MET A 354 -8.97 5.61 12.92
CA MET A 354 -8.54 4.72 14.00
C MET A 354 -8.85 5.33 15.38
N ALA A 355 -8.72 6.66 15.52
CA ALA A 355 -9.06 7.36 16.75
C ALA A 355 -10.57 7.47 16.98
N SER A 356 -11.36 7.61 15.91
CA SER A 356 -12.82 7.59 16.00
C SER A 356 -13.36 6.22 16.44
N ASP A 357 -12.66 5.15 16.07
CA ASP A 357 -13.00 3.79 16.51
C ASP A 357 -12.42 3.45 17.90
N GLY A 358 -11.64 4.35 18.51
CA GLY A 358 -11.05 4.19 19.83
C GLY A 358 -9.80 3.31 19.89
N LEU A 359 -9.28 2.84 18.74
CA LEU A 359 -8.09 1.98 18.67
C LEU A 359 -6.78 2.75 18.89
N VAL A 360 -6.80 4.06 18.63
CA VAL A 360 -5.72 5.00 18.93
C VAL A 360 -6.30 6.16 19.76
N PHE A 361 -5.44 6.95 20.40
CA PHE A 361 -5.84 8.05 21.28
C PHE A 361 -6.91 8.97 20.67
N ARG A 362 -8.06 9.08 21.34
CA ARG A 362 -9.24 9.81 20.85
C ARG A 362 -8.99 11.29 20.49
N PHE A 363 -8.00 11.94 21.09
CA PHE A 363 -7.69 13.35 20.79
C PHE A 363 -7.22 13.57 19.34
N LEU A 364 -6.67 12.54 18.68
CA LEU A 364 -6.29 12.58 17.26
C LEU A 364 -7.52 12.62 16.34
N GLY A 365 -8.69 12.23 16.84
CA GLY A 365 -9.96 12.28 16.12
C GLY A 365 -10.61 13.67 16.09
N ASN A 366 -10.03 14.69 16.73
CA ASN A 366 -10.63 16.02 16.79
C ASN A 366 -10.47 16.79 15.48
N VAL A 367 -11.58 17.17 14.86
CA VAL A 367 -11.64 17.95 13.62
C VAL A 367 -11.87 19.43 13.92
N MET A 368 -11.13 20.32 13.26
CA MET A 368 -11.31 21.77 13.41
C MET A 368 -12.47 22.27 12.53
N LYS A 369 -13.34 23.12 13.08
CA LYS A 369 -14.55 23.61 12.39
C LYS A 369 -14.27 24.48 11.15
N TYR A 370 -13.15 25.20 11.12
CA TYR A 370 -12.83 26.13 10.03
C TYR A 370 -12.19 25.44 8.82
N THR A 371 -11.28 24.50 9.06
CA THR A 371 -10.54 23.80 8.00
C THR A 371 -11.20 22.48 7.58
N GLU A 372 -12.16 21.97 8.38
CA GLU A 372 -12.78 20.66 8.22
C GLU A 372 -11.75 19.50 8.20
N THR A 373 -10.56 19.72 8.77
CA THR A 373 -9.45 18.76 8.81
C THR A 373 -9.03 18.40 10.25
N PRO A 374 -8.50 17.18 10.48
CA PRO A 374 -7.98 16.76 11.78
C PRO A 374 -6.58 17.37 12.05
N VAL A 375 -6.55 18.67 12.36
CA VAL A 375 -5.29 19.45 12.49
C VAL A 375 -4.32 18.86 13.51
N ILE A 376 -4.82 18.34 14.65
CA ILE A 376 -3.96 17.75 15.68
C ILE A 376 -3.24 16.50 15.15
N ALA A 377 -3.97 15.63 14.45
CA ALA A 377 -3.37 14.46 13.81
C ALA A 377 -2.33 14.88 12.76
N THR A 378 -2.64 15.90 11.95
CA THR A 378 -1.70 16.45 10.95
C THR A 378 -0.41 16.97 11.57
N VAL A 379 -0.50 17.80 12.61
CA VAL A 379 0.69 18.41 13.24
C VAL A 379 1.55 17.36 13.92
N ILE A 380 0.96 16.43 14.67
CA ILE A 380 1.73 15.39 15.39
C ILE A 380 2.41 14.45 14.39
N SER A 381 1.65 13.93 13.43
CA SER A 381 2.20 12.99 12.46
C SER A 381 3.20 13.65 11.50
N GLY A 382 2.95 14.89 11.06
CA GLY A 382 3.91 15.68 10.28
C GLY A 382 5.20 16.00 11.05
N SER A 383 5.11 16.29 12.35
CA SER A 383 6.29 16.50 13.21
C SER A 383 7.13 15.23 13.34
N ILE A 384 6.50 14.06 13.51
CA ILE A 384 7.21 12.77 13.54
C ILE A 384 7.87 12.51 12.18
N ALA A 385 7.19 12.78 11.06
CA ALA A 385 7.77 12.64 9.72
C ALA A 385 8.97 13.58 9.52
N ALA A 386 8.91 14.80 10.05
CA ALA A 386 10.00 15.77 9.97
C ALA A 386 11.24 15.31 10.76
N ILE A 387 11.04 14.71 11.93
CA ILE A 387 12.12 14.11 12.73
C ILE A 387 12.74 12.91 11.99
N LEU A 388 11.92 12.08 11.33
CA LEU A 388 12.42 10.99 10.52
C LEU A 388 13.21 11.48 9.30
N ALA A 389 12.73 12.53 8.63
CA ALA A 389 13.44 13.15 7.51
C ALA A 389 14.80 13.74 7.93
N LEU A 390 14.90 14.27 9.16
CA LEU A 390 16.15 14.75 9.74
C LEU A 390 17.12 13.60 10.06
N ALA A 391 16.64 12.51 10.65
CA ALA A 391 17.49 11.52 11.30
C ALA A 391 17.81 10.27 10.45
N VAL A 392 17.05 10.02 9.38
CA VAL A 392 17.13 8.79 8.59
C VAL A 392 17.47 9.10 7.13
N SER A 393 18.42 8.36 6.56
CA SER A 393 18.85 8.54 5.18
C SER A 393 17.74 8.16 4.18
N LEU A 394 17.73 8.80 3.00
CA LEU A 394 16.75 8.52 1.94
C LEU A 394 16.70 7.03 1.55
N ARG A 395 17.85 6.38 1.42
CA ARG A 395 17.95 4.95 1.10
C ARG A 395 17.29 4.09 2.18
N ASP A 396 17.55 4.39 3.44
CA ASP A 396 16.97 3.65 4.56
C ASP A 396 15.45 3.82 4.61
N LEU A 397 14.93 5.02 4.32
CA LEU A 397 13.50 5.29 4.20
C LEU A 397 12.86 4.46 3.07
N ILE A 398 13.48 4.40 1.89
CA ILE A 398 12.98 3.63 0.73
C ILE A 398 12.86 2.13 1.06
N GLU A 399 13.89 1.54 1.68
CA GLU A 399 13.86 0.12 2.05
C GLU A 399 12.80 -0.16 3.13
N MET A 400 12.68 0.71 4.13
CA MET A 400 11.71 0.56 5.23
C MET A 400 10.25 0.68 4.77
N MET A 401 9.94 1.55 3.81
CA MET A 401 8.57 1.69 3.29
C MET A 401 8.08 0.43 2.58
N SER A 402 8.97 -0.21 1.81
CA SER A 402 8.62 -1.31 0.91
C SER A 402 8.05 -2.51 1.66
N ILE A 403 8.63 -2.89 2.81
CA ILE A 403 8.15 -4.05 3.58
C ILE A 403 6.75 -3.84 4.17
N GLY A 404 6.47 -2.67 4.76
CA GLY A 404 5.18 -2.36 5.37
C GLY A 404 4.04 -2.35 4.34
N THR A 405 4.32 -1.76 3.17
CA THR A 405 3.35 -1.67 2.07
C THR A 405 3.08 -3.03 1.42
N LEU A 406 4.13 -3.81 1.16
CA LEU A 406 3.98 -5.18 0.65
C LEU A 406 3.13 -6.03 1.59
N LEU A 407 3.33 -5.90 2.91
CA LEU A 407 2.51 -6.60 3.91
C LEU A 407 1.06 -6.11 3.86
N ALA A 408 0.81 -4.80 3.83
CA ALA A 408 -0.54 -4.25 3.70
C ALA A 408 -1.24 -4.78 2.43
N TYR A 409 -0.53 -4.84 1.30
CA TYR A 409 -1.07 -5.31 0.03
C TYR A 409 -1.38 -6.81 0.05
N THR A 410 -0.53 -7.63 0.68
CA THR A 410 -0.84 -9.06 0.90
C THR A 410 -2.12 -9.24 1.71
N LEU A 411 -2.29 -8.46 2.78
CA LEU A 411 -3.45 -8.54 3.66
C LEU A 411 -4.73 -8.05 2.96
N VAL A 412 -4.66 -7.03 2.11
CA VAL A 412 -5.81 -6.59 1.29
C VAL A 412 -6.19 -7.64 0.27
N CYS A 413 -5.22 -8.22 -0.45
CA CYS A 413 -5.48 -9.31 -1.40
C CYS A 413 -6.12 -10.52 -0.69
N LEU A 414 -5.62 -10.86 0.50
CA LEU A 414 -6.20 -11.91 1.35
C LEU A 414 -7.62 -11.57 1.78
N SER A 415 -7.89 -10.32 2.20
CA SER A 415 -9.21 -9.86 2.62
C SER A 415 -10.25 -9.93 1.49
N VAL A 416 -9.88 -9.51 0.27
CA VAL A 416 -10.73 -9.62 -0.92
C VAL A 416 -11.02 -11.08 -1.25
N LEU A 417 -9.99 -11.93 -1.22
CA LEU A 417 -10.13 -13.36 -1.46
C LEU A 417 -11.07 -14.01 -0.43
N LEU A 418 -10.91 -13.73 0.87
CA LEU A 418 -11.76 -14.28 1.93
C LEU A 418 -13.24 -13.89 1.75
N LEU A 419 -13.52 -12.62 1.46
CA LEU A 419 -14.90 -12.15 1.32
C LEU A 419 -15.64 -12.72 0.12
N ARG A 420 -14.93 -13.11 -0.93
CA ARG A 420 -15.52 -13.73 -2.11
C ARG A 420 -16.10 -15.11 -1.82
N TYR A 421 -15.70 -15.73 -0.71
CA TYR A 421 -16.21 -17.01 -0.25
C TYR A 421 -17.01 -16.91 1.05
N GLN A 422 -17.24 -15.70 1.57
CA GLN A 422 -18.11 -15.51 2.74
C GLN A 422 -19.59 -15.46 2.35
N PRO A 423 -20.48 -16.03 3.19
CA PRO A 423 -21.92 -15.98 3.00
C PRO A 423 -22.45 -14.54 3.01
N VAL A 424 -23.49 -14.29 2.21
CA VAL A 424 -24.20 -13.01 2.20
C VAL A 424 -25.10 -12.96 3.44
N VAL A 425 -24.82 -12.05 4.37
CA VAL A 425 -25.78 -11.67 5.42
C VAL A 425 -26.53 -10.44 4.88
N LEU A 426 -27.72 -10.66 4.32
CA LEU A 426 -28.68 -9.58 4.09
C LEU A 426 -29.84 -9.83 5.05
N VAL A 427 -29.90 -9.05 6.14
CA VAL A 427 -31.11 -8.94 6.95
C VAL A 427 -31.90 -7.78 6.35
N ASP A 428 -32.91 -8.09 5.55
CA ASP A 428 -33.83 -7.05 5.07
C ASP A 428 -34.83 -6.73 6.19
N SER A 429 -34.73 -5.53 6.78
CA SER A 429 -35.62 -5.10 7.87
C SER A 429 -37.08 -4.89 7.42
N ARG A 430 -37.37 -5.01 6.11
CA ARG A 430 -38.72 -4.82 5.55
C ARG A 430 -39.49 -6.11 5.30
N THR A 431 -38.83 -7.27 5.30
CA THR A 431 -39.50 -8.57 5.16
C THR A 431 -39.27 -9.36 6.43
N ASN A 432 -40.34 -9.68 7.16
CA ASN A 432 -40.35 -10.55 8.35
C ASN A 432 -39.56 -11.86 8.14
N GLY A 433 -38.23 -11.83 8.25
CA GLY A 433 -37.35 -13.00 8.18
C GLY A 433 -37.20 -13.68 6.81
N CYS A 434 -37.72 -13.13 5.71
CA CYS A 434 -37.60 -13.77 4.39
C CYS A 434 -36.40 -13.18 3.62
N ALA A 435 -35.31 -13.98 3.52
CA ALA A 435 -34.15 -13.66 2.71
C ALA A 435 -34.53 -13.62 1.22
N VAL A 436 -34.62 -12.42 0.64
CA VAL A 436 -34.84 -12.27 -0.81
C VAL A 436 -33.52 -12.52 -1.53
N LEU A 437 -33.42 -13.68 -2.15
CA LEU A 437 -32.25 -14.12 -2.88
C LEU A 437 -32.35 -13.60 -4.33
N PRO A 438 -31.34 -12.88 -4.87
CA PRO A 438 -31.36 -12.43 -6.25
C PRO A 438 -31.40 -13.64 -7.20
N SER A 439 -32.31 -13.62 -8.17
CA SER A 439 -32.43 -14.63 -9.23
C SER A 439 -31.17 -14.63 -10.09
N VAL A 440 -30.60 -15.82 -10.32
CA VAL A 440 -29.49 -16.01 -11.26
C VAL A 440 -30.09 -16.66 -12.50
N ASP A 441 -29.98 -16.00 -13.65
CA ASP A 441 -30.39 -16.54 -14.94
C ASP A 441 -29.53 -17.79 -15.28
N GLU A 442 -30.18 -18.91 -15.55
CA GLU A 442 -29.55 -20.15 -16.01
C GLU A 442 -29.10 -20.00 -17.47
N GLU A 443 -27.80 -19.84 -17.71
CA GLU A 443 -27.25 -19.88 -19.06
C GLU A 443 -26.68 -21.28 -19.39
N HIS A 444 -27.26 -21.89 -20.43
CA HIS A 444 -27.02 -23.25 -20.91
C HIS A 444 -25.53 -23.51 -21.25
N THR A 445 -24.80 -24.34 -20.47
CA THR A 445 -23.39 -24.70 -20.77
C THR A 445 -23.11 -26.21 -20.65
N SER A 446 -23.59 -26.99 -21.62
CA SER A 446 -23.59 -28.47 -21.61
C SER A 446 -22.20 -29.14 -21.66
N LYS A 447 -21.18 -28.57 -22.31
CA LYS A 447 -19.84 -29.21 -22.44
C LYS A 447 -18.85 -28.85 -21.31
N ILE A 448 -18.94 -27.63 -20.77
CA ILE A 448 -18.06 -27.17 -19.68
C ILE A 448 -18.53 -27.72 -18.33
N ALA A 449 -19.85 -27.92 -18.16
CA ALA A 449 -20.44 -28.53 -16.97
C ALA A 449 -19.89 -29.93 -16.67
N LEU A 450 -19.61 -30.74 -17.71
CA LEU A 450 -19.08 -32.09 -17.55
C LEU A 450 -17.63 -32.09 -17.03
N LEU A 451 -16.79 -31.16 -17.53
CA LEU A 451 -15.44 -30.93 -17.01
C LEU A 451 -15.47 -30.38 -15.58
N PHE A 452 -16.39 -29.46 -15.27
CA PHE A 452 -16.58 -28.95 -13.92
C PHE A 452 -17.10 -30.01 -12.94
N CYS A 453 -17.91 -30.96 -13.41
CA CYS A 453 -18.40 -32.08 -12.62
C CYS A 453 -17.27 -33.05 -12.26
N ILE A 454 -16.35 -33.32 -13.21
CA ILE A 454 -15.14 -34.14 -12.97
C ILE A 454 -14.18 -33.46 -11.96
N ILE A 455 -14.02 -32.13 -12.05
CA ILE A 455 -13.14 -31.35 -11.15
C ILE A 455 -13.87 -30.95 -9.84
N ARG A 456 -15.16 -31.29 -9.70
CA ARG A 456 -16.04 -30.99 -8.55
C ARG A 456 -16.13 -29.48 -8.25
N ILE A 457 -16.12 -28.65 -9.28
CA ILE A 457 -16.30 -27.20 -9.15
C ILE A 457 -17.80 -26.94 -8.98
N PRO A 458 -18.24 -26.26 -7.90
CA PRO A 458 -19.64 -26.03 -7.63
C PRO A 458 -20.26 -25.17 -8.75
N PRO A 459 -21.51 -25.47 -9.17
CA PRO A 459 -22.20 -24.65 -10.15
C PRO A 459 -22.37 -23.22 -9.61
N LYS A 460 -22.42 -22.22 -10.50
CA LYS A 460 -22.57 -20.79 -10.13
C LYS A 460 -23.84 -20.49 -9.31
N SER A 461 -24.80 -21.42 -9.29
CA SER A 461 -26.04 -21.34 -8.51
C SER A 461 -25.86 -21.71 -7.03
N GLU A 462 -24.79 -22.43 -6.67
CA GLU A 462 -24.54 -22.88 -5.31
C GLU A 462 -23.99 -21.73 -4.46
N ARG A 463 -24.69 -21.41 -3.37
CA ARG A 463 -24.39 -20.26 -2.52
C ARG A 463 -23.56 -20.67 -1.30
N PRO A 464 -22.65 -19.79 -0.84
CA PRO A 464 -21.91 -20.06 0.39
C PRO A 464 -22.87 -20.08 1.60
N THR A 465 -22.89 -21.20 2.30
CA THR A 465 -23.41 -21.37 3.67
C THR A 465 -22.29 -21.08 4.69
N ASP A 466 -22.63 -20.83 5.95
CA ASP A 466 -21.65 -20.57 7.03
C ASP A 466 -20.57 -21.66 7.12
N GLU A 467 -20.94 -22.93 6.96
CA GLU A 467 -19.99 -24.05 7.00
C GLU A 467 -19.09 -24.13 5.74
N THR A 468 -19.60 -23.75 4.57
CA THR A 468 -18.74 -23.61 3.37
C THR A 468 -17.80 -22.41 3.50
N GLY A 469 -18.28 -21.29 4.06
CA GLY A 469 -17.45 -20.11 4.32
C GLY A 469 -16.32 -20.41 5.28
N LYS A 470 -16.59 -21.08 6.42
CA LYS A 470 -15.55 -21.53 7.36
C LYS A 470 -14.54 -22.48 6.72
N ARG A 471 -14.99 -23.39 5.84
CA ARG A 471 -14.09 -24.28 5.09
C ARG A 471 -13.21 -23.52 4.11
N ALA A 472 -13.78 -22.56 3.36
CA ALA A 472 -13.04 -21.72 2.44
C ALA A 472 -11.99 -20.87 3.17
N ILE A 473 -12.34 -20.24 4.29
CA ILE A 473 -11.40 -19.47 5.12
C ILE A 473 -10.20 -20.33 5.55
N ARG A 474 -10.44 -21.53 6.08
CA ARG A 474 -9.36 -22.46 6.49
C ARG A 474 -8.44 -22.82 5.31
N ARG A 475 -9.01 -23.10 4.13
CA ARG A 475 -8.24 -23.43 2.91
C ARG A 475 -7.42 -22.23 2.43
N ILE A 476 -8.00 -21.03 2.45
CA ILE A 476 -7.33 -19.79 2.02
C ILE A 476 -6.19 -19.42 2.99
N CYS A 477 -6.40 -19.51 4.31
CA CYS A 477 -5.34 -19.26 5.29
C CYS A 477 -4.20 -20.28 5.16
N PHE A 478 -4.53 -21.56 4.95
CA PHE A 478 -3.52 -22.60 4.69
C PHE A 478 -2.74 -22.33 3.41
N LEU A 479 -3.43 -21.92 2.33
CA LEU A 479 -2.78 -21.51 1.08
C LEU A 479 -1.84 -20.32 1.28
N ALA A 480 -2.27 -19.29 2.01
CA ALA A 480 -1.43 -18.12 2.29
C ALA A 480 -0.16 -18.50 3.08
N PHE A 481 -0.29 -19.33 4.11
CA PHE A 481 0.85 -19.88 4.85
C PHE A 481 1.78 -20.70 3.95
N TYR A 482 1.19 -21.56 3.11
CA TYR A 482 1.91 -22.37 2.16
C TYR A 482 2.71 -21.55 1.15
N LEU A 483 2.16 -20.46 0.63
CA LEU A 483 2.86 -19.53 -0.27
C LEU A 483 4.08 -18.89 0.41
N ILE A 484 4.01 -18.58 1.70
CA ILE A 484 5.16 -18.09 2.47
C ILE A 484 6.24 -19.18 2.52
N CYS A 485 5.90 -20.41 2.93
CA CYS A 485 6.85 -21.52 2.97
C CYS A 485 7.49 -21.81 1.60
N PHE A 486 6.68 -21.79 0.54
CA PHE A 486 7.16 -21.98 -0.82
C PHE A 486 8.14 -20.88 -1.23
N ASN A 487 7.85 -19.62 -0.94
CA ASN A 487 8.75 -18.51 -1.22
C ASN A 487 10.04 -18.56 -0.40
N VAL A 488 9.98 -18.96 0.88
CA VAL A 488 11.17 -19.20 1.70
C VAL A 488 12.07 -20.23 1.04
N PHE A 489 11.50 -21.35 0.56
CA PHE A 489 12.26 -22.34 -0.19
C PHE A 489 12.86 -21.77 -1.49
N LEU A 490 12.09 -21.00 -2.27
CA LEU A 490 12.58 -20.38 -3.51
C LEU A 490 13.74 -19.39 -3.27
N VAL A 491 13.67 -18.59 -2.20
CA VAL A 491 14.69 -17.58 -1.92
C VAL A 491 15.95 -18.19 -1.31
N PHE A 492 15.83 -18.97 -0.23
CA PHE A 492 16.98 -19.53 0.46
C PHE A 492 17.54 -20.79 -0.21
N GLY A 493 16.70 -21.55 -0.91
CA GLY A 493 17.11 -22.70 -1.73
C GLY A 493 17.60 -22.35 -3.14
N ALA A 494 17.61 -21.06 -3.52
CA ALA A 494 17.94 -20.60 -4.87
C ALA A 494 19.28 -21.14 -5.39
N LYS A 495 20.34 -21.17 -4.55
CA LYS A 495 21.65 -21.70 -4.94
C LYS A 495 21.55 -23.17 -5.39
N HIS A 496 20.89 -24.01 -4.61
CA HIS A 496 20.71 -25.43 -4.92
C HIS A 496 19.83 -25.66 -6.15
N LEU A 497 18.87 -24.78 -6.39
CA LEU A 497 18.05 -24.77 -7.61
C LEU A 497 18.88 -24.43 -8.86
N ILE A 498 19.75 -23.43 -8.76
CA ILE A 498 20.65 -23.01 -9.86
C ILE A 498 21.64 -24.13 -10.20
N TYR A 499 22.21 -24.80 -9.19
CA TYR A 499 23.08 -25.97 -9.38
C TYR A 499 22.32 -27.27 -9.74
N LYS A 500 20.99 -27.19 -9.95
CA LYS A 500 20.12 -28.31 -10.34
C LYS A 500 20.28 -29.55 -9.43
N ALA A 501 20.44 -29.33 -8.13
CA ALA A 501 20.52 -30.43 -7.17
C ALA A 501 19.22 -31.26 -7.21
N TRP A 502 19.34 -32.59 -7.30
CA TRP A 502 18.20 -33.48 -7.53
C TRP A 502 17.12 -33.35 -6.43
N TRP A 503 17.55 -33.26 -5.17
CA TRP A 503 16.66 -33.08 -4.03
C TRP A 503 15.89 -31.76 -4.11
N ALA A 504 16.52 -30.68 -4.57
CA ALA A 504 15.91 -29.36 -4.68
C ALA A 504 14.88 -29.32 -5.82
N MET A 505 15.17 -29.99 -6.94
CA MET A 505 14.24 -30.12 -8.07
C MET A 505 13.01 -30.98 -7.72
N LEU A 506 13.21 -32.06 -6.95
CA LEU A 506 12.11 -32.89 -6.44
C LEU A 506 11.25 -32.09 -5.44
N LEU A 507 11.88 -31.36 -4.53
CA LEU A 507 11.16 -30.53 -3.58
C LEU A 507 10.36 -29.43 -4.31
N LEU A 508 10.95 -28.81 -5.34
CA LEU A 508 10.27 -27.83 -6.18
C LEU A 508 9.03 -28.41 -6.87
N SER A 509 9.13 -29.61 -7.46
CA SER A 509 7.98 -30.25 -8.11
C SER A 509 6.88 -30.60 -7.10
N PHE A 510 7.26 -31.09 -5.91
CA PHE A 510 6.33 -31.31 -4.81
C PHE A 510 5.63 -30.02 -4.38
N PHE A 511 6.37 -28.91 -4.30
CA PHE A 511 5.79 -27.61 -3.98
C PHE A 511 4.77 -27.15 -5.03
N ILE A 512 5.09 -27.31 -6.31
CA ILE A 512 4.19 -26.95 -7.41
C ILE A 512 2.92 -27.81 -7.40
N ILE A 513 3.06 -29.13 -7.17
CA ILE A 513 1.91 -30.05 -7.14
C ILE A 513 0.96 -29.68 -6.00
N ILE A 514 1.47 -29.46 -4.78
CA ILE A 514 0.61 -29.06 -3.65
C ILE A 514 -0.02 -27.69 -3.90
N LEU A 515 0.70 -26.73 -4.48
CA LEU A 515 0.14 -25.43 -4.83
C LEU A 515 -1.08 -25.59 -5.76
N LEU A 516 -0.95 -26.40 -6.81
CA LEU A 516 -2.03 -26.69 -7.75
C LEU A 516 -3.23 -27.35 -7.05
N VAL A 517 -2.97 -28.32 -6.16
CA VAL A 517 -4.02 -28.98 -5.36
C VAL A 517 -4.73 -27.96 -4.47
N LEU A 518 -4.01 -27.08 -3.77
CA LEU A 518 -4.60 -26.07 -2.90
C LEU A 518 -5.43 -25.05 -3.67
N ILE A 519 -4.95 -24.60 -4.84
CA ILE A 519 -5.72 -23.72 -5.73
C ILE A 519 -7.01 -24.42 -6.17
N LEU A 520 -6.92 -25.69 -6.58
CA LEU A 520 -8.09 -26.48 -6.96
C LEU A 520 -9.08 -26.60 -5.80
N LEU A 521 -8.61 -26.87 -4.57
CA LEU A 521 -9.46 -26.92 -3.38
C LEU A 521 -10.16 -25.59 -3.08
N VAL A 522 -9.55 -24.44 -3.40
CA VAL A 522 -10.18 -23.12 -3.28
C VAL A 522 -11.20 -22.90 -4.41
N CYS A 523 -10.89 -23.29 -5.65
CA CYS A 523 -11.83 -23.24 -6.79
C CYS A 523 -13.09 -24.09 -6.57
N GLN A 524 -13.00 -25.18 -5.80
CA GLN A 524 -14.13 -26.03 -5.43
C GLN A 524 -15.07 -25.43 -4.38
N GLN A 525 -14.80 -24.23 -3.85
CA GLN A 525 -15.69 -23.59 -2.88
C GLN A 525 -16.72 -22.68 -3.59
N PRO A 526 -17.98 -22.63 -3.12
CA PRO A 526 -19.00 -21.77 -3.71
C PRO A 526 -18.65 -20.29 -3.49
N GLN A 527 -18.83 -19.47 -4.53
CA GLN A 527 -18.51 -18.05 -4.50
C GLN A 527 -19.74 -17.20 -4.19
N ASN A 528 -19.50 -16.02 -3.61
CA ASN A 528 -20.52 -15.04 -3.31
C ASN A 528 -21.05 -14.39 -4.62
N PRO A 529 -22.37 -14.44 -4.89
CA PRO A 529 -22.95 -13.96 -6.16
C PRO A 529 -23.18 -12.44 -6.20
N THR A 530 -22.88 -11.69 -5.14
CA THR A 530 -23.12 -10.23 -5.07
C THR A 530 -22.40 -9.48 -6.17
N ARG A 531 -23.12 -8.83 -7.10
CA ARG A 531 -22.52 -8.02 -8.17
C ARG A 531 -22.14 -6.63 -7.67
N LEU A 532 -20.91 -6.21 -7.98
CA LEU A 532 -20.34 -4.91 -7.64
C LEU A 532 -20.06 -4.14 -8.94
N ALA A 533 -19.95 -2.82 -8.87
CA ALA A 533 -19.65 -1.99 -10.05
C ALA A 533 -18.27 -2.32 -10.67
N TYR A 534 -17.35 -2.83 -9.87
CA TYR A 534 -16.10 -3.43 -10.32
C TYR A 534 -15.80 -4.69 -9.50
N MET A 535 -15.24 -5.68 -10.19
CA MET A 535 -14.82 -6.96 -9.65
C MET A 535 -13.44 -7.28 -10.20
N ALA A 536 -12.50 -7.64 -9.33
CA ALA A 536 -11.19 -8.09 -9.77
C ALA A 536 -11.36 -9.31 -10.70
N PRO A 537 -10.70 -9.33 -11.87
CA PRO A 537 -10.84 -10.41 -12.82
C PRO A 537 -10.15 -11.69 -12.34
N CYS A 538 -10.46 -12.83 -12.96
CA CYS A 538 -9.73 -14.09 -12.79
C CYS A 538 -9.56 -14.59 -11.34
N LEU A 539 -10.61 -14.53 -10.52
CA LEU A 539 -10.58 -15.17 -9.19
C LEU A 539 -10.60 -16.71 -9.30
N PRO A 540 -9.91 -17.42 -8.38
CA PRO A 540 -9.12 -16.91 -7.25
C PRO A 540 -7.64 -16.59 -7.61
N PHE A 541 -7.25 -16.76 -8.87
CA PHE A 541 -5.85 -16.70 -9.32
C PHE A 541 -5.21 -15.32 -9.12
N LEU A 542 -5.91 -14.24 -9.45
CA LEU A 542 -5.35 -12.89 -9.37
C LEU A 542 -4.90 -12.52 -7.94
N PRO A 543 -5.74 -12.64 -6.88
CA PRO A 543 -5.30 -12.40 -5.51
C PRO A 543 -4.20 -13.36 -5.05
N ILE A 544 -4.24 -14.64 -5.45
CA ILE A 544 -3.21 -15.63 -5.10
C ILE A 544 -1.86 -15.25 -5.69
N CYS A 545 -1.82 -14.84 -6.96
CA CYS A 545 -0.61 -14.35 -7.62
C CYS A 545 -0.07 -13.09 -6.93
N ALA A 546 -0.94 -12.14 -6.59
CA ALA A 546 -0.54 -10.93 -5.87
C ALA A 546 0.10 -11.27 -4.50
N ILE A 547 -0.52 -12.15 -3.71
CA ILE A 547 0.03 -12.61 -2.42
C ILE A 547 1.38 -13.29 -2.63
N TRP A 548 1.49 -14.16 -3.63
CA TRP A 548 2.72 -14.90 -3.93
C TRP A 548 3.89 -13.96 -4.28
N PHE A 549 3.68 -13.02 -5.21
CA PHE A 549 4.71 -12.06 -5.61
C PHE A 549 5.06 -11.07 -4.50
N ASN A 550 4.08 -10.51 -3.79
CA ASN A 550 4.36 -9.58 -2.70
C ASN A 550 5.20 -10.26 -1.61
N THR A 551 4.86 -11.50 -1.24
CA THR A 551 5.62 -12.28 -0.28
C THR A 551 7.03 -12.63 -0.77
N TYR A 552 7.18 -12.93 -2.06
CA TYR A 552 8.50 -13.16 -2.67
C TYR A 552 9.39 -11.92 -2.58
N LEU A 553 8.86 -10.74 -2.94
CA LEU A 553 9.60 -9.48 -2.89
C LEU A 553 10.00 -9.10 -1.46
N MET A 554 9.12 -9.32 -0.48
CA MET A 554 9.43 -9.09 0.94
C MET A 554 10.65 -9.90 1.41
N LEU A 555 10.80 -11.15 0.95
CA LEU A 555 11.93 -12.01 1.32
C LEU A 555 13.25 -11.63 0.61
N LYS A 556 13.21 -10.77 -0.42
CA LYS A 556 14.40 -10.26 -1.12
C LYS A 556 14.95 -8.96 -0.51
N LEU A 557 14.25 -8.38 0.46
CA LEU A 557 14.69 -7.21 1.21
C LEU A 557 15.80 -7.57 2.21
N SER A 558 16.53 -6.55 2.69
CA SER A 558 17.63 -6.69 3.65
C SER A 558 17.13 -7.16 5.02
N ALA A 559 17.94 -7.93 5.75
CA ALA A 559 17.59 -8.40 7.10
C ALA A 559 17.41 -7.23 8.10
N ILE A 560 18.16 -6.15 7.88
CA ILE A 560 18.05 -4.93 8.68
C ILE A 560 16.66 -4.30 8.53
N THR A 561 16.10 -4.28 7.32
CA THR A 561 14.73 -3.81 7.06
C THR A 561 13.68 -4.58 7.86
N TRP A 562 13.85 -5.91 8.01
CA TRP A 562 12.98 -6.72 8.84
C TRP A 562 13.05 -6.36 10.33
N ILE A 563 14.26 -6.15 10.86
CA ILE A 563 14.45 -5.74 12.26
C ILE A 563 13.73 -4.42 12.52
N ARG A 564 13.94 -3.43 11.64
CA ARG A 564 13.29 -2.11 11.73
C ARG A 564 11.76 -2.22 11.72
N PHE A 565 11.22 -3.02 10.82
CA PHE A 565 9.78 -3.25 10.73
C PHE A 565 9.20 -3.92 11.98
N ILE A 566 9.91 -4.89 12.56
CA ILE A 566 9.51 -5.56 13.81
C ILE A 566 9.48 -4.57 14.98
N VAL A 567 10.47 -3.68 15.08
CA VAL A 567 10.50 -2.62 16.11
C VAL A 567 9.28 -1.72 15.99
N TRP A 568 8.94 -1.27 14.78
CA TRP A 568 7.74 -0.47 14.55
C TRP A 568 6.44 -1.21 14.90
N CYS A 569 6.34 -2.49 14.51
CA CYS A 569 5.21 -3.33 14.87
C CYS A 569 5.06 -3.44 16.39
N PHE A 570 6.17 -3.58 17.12
CA PHE A 570 6.17 -3.66 18.57
C PHE A 570 5.58 -2.40 19.23
N VAL A 571 5.92 -1.21 18.72
CA VAL A 571 5.33 0.06 19.18
C VAL A 571 3.81 0.06 18.98
N GLY A 572 3.34 -0.36 17.81
CA GLY A 572 1.90 -0.46 17.52
C GLY A 572 1.20 -1.45 18.44
N LEU A 573 1.77 -2.64 18.62
CA LEU A 573 1.22 -3.65 19.53
C LEU A 573 1.15 -3.14 20.97
N PHE A 574 2.16 -2.39 21.43
CA PHE A 574 2.14 -1.76 22.75
C PHE A 574 0.98 -0.76 22.90
N ILE A 575 0.75 0.09 21.89
CA ILE A 575 -0.37 1.04 21.88
C ILE A 575 -1.72 0.28 21.87
N TYR A 576 -1.84 -0.76 21.05
CA TYR A 576 -3.09 -1.53 20.95
C TYR A 576 -3.43 -2.26 22.25
N PHE A 577 -2.50 -3.02 22.81
CA PHE A 577 -2.74 -3.76 24.05
C PHE A 577 -2.80 -2.87 25.29
N GLY A 578 -2.10 -1.72 25.27
CA GLY A 578 -2.11 -0.73 26.34
C GLY A 578 -3.37 0.15 26.36
N TYR A 579 -3.87 0.54 25.20
CA TYR A 579 -4.98 1.50 25.05
C TYR A 579 -6.12 0.97 24.17
N GLY A 580 -5.81 0.56 22.93
CA GLY A 580 -6.82 0.26 21.90
C GLY A 580 -7.85 -0.79 22.29
N VAL A 581 -7.41 -1.93 22.83
CA VAL A 581 -8.28 -3.05 23.24
C VAL A 581 -9.34 -2.62 24.25
N TRP A 582 -9.00 -1.68 25.14
CA TRP A 582 -9.85 -1.25 26.25
C TRP A 582 -10.78 -0.11 25.89
N ASN A 583 -10.42 0.67 24.86
CA ASN A 583 -11.09 1.93 24.54
C ASN A 583 -11.81 1.88 23.18
N SER A 584 -11.75 0.73 22.50
CA SER A 584 -12.52 0.38 21.30
C SER A 584 -14.00 0.64 21.52
N ASP A 585 -14.65 1.30 20.56
CA ASP A 585 -16.08 1.58 20.65
C ASP A 585 -16.93 0.30 20.63
N LEU A 586 -16.44 -0.79 20.04
CA LEU A 586 -17.09 -2.10 20.12
C LEU A 586 -17.08 -2.65 21.55
N GLU A 587 -15.99 -2.47 22.31
CA GLU A 587 -15.96 -2.87 23.72
C GLU A 587 -16.94 -2.04 24.55
N ARG A 588 -16.93 -0.72 24.34
CA ARG A 588 -17.77 0.19 25.11
C ARG A 588 -19.26 -0.03 24.84
N ASN A 589 -19.63 -0.39 23.61
CA ASN A 589 -21.00 -0.74 23.25
C ASN A 589 -21.40 -2.11 23.83
N ASP A 590 -20.50 -3.10 23.83
CA ASP A 590 -20.72 -4.39 24.48
C ASP A 590 -20.88 -4.26 26.01
N GLU A 591 -20.06 -3.42 26.67
CA GLU A 591 -20.18 -3.10 28.10
C GLU A 591 -21.51 -2.42 28.40
N LYS A 592 -21.90 -1.39 27.62
CA LYS A 592 -23.20 -0.73 27.76
C LYS A 592 -24.38 -1.69 27.57
N PHE A 593 -24.31 -2.56 26.55
CA PHE A 593 -25.38 -3.53 26.29
C PHE A 593 -25.55 -4.51 27.46
N LYS A 594 -24.43 -4.97 28.04
CA LYS A 594 -24.47 -5.79 29.26
C LYS A 594 -25.10 -5.01 30.42
N GLU A 595 -24.66 -3.79 30.70
CA GLU A 595 -25.22 -2.95 31.76
C GLU A 595 -26.74 -2.76 31.61
N THR A 596 -27.24 -2.42 30.42
CA THR A 596 -28.69 -2.31 30.17
C THR A 596 -29.44 -3.63 30.34
N THR A 597 -28.85 -4.76 29.93
CA THR A 597 -29.51 -6.07 30.08
C THR A 597 -29.56 -6.50 31.56
N TYR A 598 -28.56 -6.15 32.35
CA TYR A 598 -28.56 -6.38 33.80
C TYR A 598 -29.56 -5.46 34.51
N GLU A 599 -29.68 -4.20 34.12
CA GLU A 599 -30.71 -3.27 34.65
C GLU A 599 -32.13 -3.69 34.29
N GLU A 600 -32.38 -4.09 33.03
CA GLU A 600 -33.67 -4.63 32.61
C GLU A 600 -33.99 -5.95 33.32
N GLY A 601 -33.01 -6.86 33.45
CA GLY A 601 -33.18 -8.10 34.21
C GLY A 601 -33.50 -7.89 35.69
N MET A 602 -32.91 -6.87 36.33
CA MET A 602 -33.29 -6.48 37.69
C MET A 602 -34.70 -5.89 37.75
N ASN A 603 -35.10 -5.07 36.79
CA ASN A 603 -36.44 -4.46 36.78
C ASN A 603 -37.56 -5.50 36.58
N VAL A 604 -37.34 -6.55 35.79
CA VAL A 604 -38.31 -7.64 35.63
C VAL A 604 -38.53 -8.42 36.94
N ASP A 605 -37.48 -8.59 37.76
CA ASP A 605 -37.60 -9.25 39.07
C ASP A 605 -38.30 -8.38 40.14
N TYR A 606 -38.40 -7.06 39.93
CA TYR A 606 -39.16 -6.16 40.80
C TYR A 606 -40.65 -6.05 40.40
N GLU A 607 -41.00 -6.23 39.13
CA GLU A 607 -42.41 -6.28 38.68
C GLU A 607 -43.07 -7.66 38.86
N ALA A 608 -42.28 -8.71 39.11
CA ALA A 608 -42.75 -10.08 39.35
C ALA A 608 -42.99 -10.43 40.84
N LYS A 609 -42.92 -9.46 41.75
CA LYS A 609 -43.31 -9.57 43.17
C LYS A 609 -44.44 -8.59 43.48
#